data_AF-R7J2F0-F1
#
_entry.id   AF-R7J2F0-F1
#
_cell.length_a   1.000
_cell.length_b   1.000
_cell.length_c   1.000
_cell.angle_alpha   90.00
_cell.angle_beta   90.00
_cell.angle_gamma   90.00
#
_symmetry.space_group_name_H-M   'P 1'
#
loop_
_entity.id
_entity.type
_entity.pdbx_description
1 polymer ?
#
loop_
_entity_poly.entity_id
_entity_poly.type
_entity_poly.pdbx_seq_one_letter_code
_entity_poly.pdbx_strand_id
1 'polypeptide(L)'
;MTIPNSVTTIGDFAFCFCSGLTSVTIGNSVTTIGDYAFGGCSGLTSVTIPNSVTSIGEFAFQSCSGLTSVSIPNFVTSIGEYAFSHCPGLTSVTIGNSVTSIGDWAFRGCSGLTKLVFLAVEPPTCGEGVFEKVDKTSCQLLVPEESINKYKTADQWKEFLNILGYNGVDDVSVDTPDAVYEVYNLQGVRVGSGMREEEVSAGTLPHGVYILVSPQNRKKLKI
;
A
#
# COMPACT_ATOMS: atom_id res chain seq x y z
N MET A 1 5.16 13.42 11.97
CA MET A 1 6.20 12.84 12.86
C MET A 1 7.11 11.94 12.02
N THR A 2 8.40 11.88 12.34
CA THR A 2 9.35 10.99 11.64
C THR A 2 9.99 10.04 12.65
N ILE A 3 9.90 8.74 12.37
CA ILE A 3 10.61 7.70 13.12
C ILE A 3 11.98 7.52 12.44
N PRO A 4 13.10 7.73 13.15
CA PRO A 4 14.41 7.79 12.52
C PRO A 4 14.89 6.41 12.05
N ASN A 5 15.79 6.38 11.06
CA ASN A 5 16.41 5.16 10.52
C ASN A 5 17.27 4.39 11.54
N SER A 6 17.47 4.91 12.76
CA SER A 6 18.11 4.16 13.85
C SER A 6 17.14 3.19 14.54
N VAL A 7 15.84 3.28 14.27
CA VAL A 7 14.80 2.41 14.85
C VAL A 7 14.61 1.19 13.96
N THR A 8 14.64 0.00 14.56
CA THR A 8 14.37 -1.27 13.88
C THR A 8 12.97 -1.82 14.17
N THR A 9 12.38 -1.43 15.29
CA THR A 9 11.07 -1.92 15.75
C THR A 9 10.28 -0.76 16.32
N ILE A 10 9.02 -0.62 15.89
CA ILE A 10 8.03 0.20 16.59
C ILE A 10 7.34 -0.77 17.56
N GLY A 11 7.61 -0.61 18.85
CA GLY A 11 7.09 -1.51 19.88
C GLY A 11 5.58 -1.41 20.06
N ASP A 12 5.04 -2.39 20.79
CA ASP A 12 3.63 -2.46 21.08
C ASP A 12 3.16 -1.18 21.79
N PHE A 13 1.97 -0.70 21.43
CA PHE A 13 1.34 0.50 21.98
C PHE A 13 2.14 1.82 21.84
N ALA A 14 3.25 1.86 21.08
CA ALA A 14 4.19 2.99 21.07
C ALA A 14 3.56 4.38 20.85
N PHE A 15 2.53 4.45 20.02
CA PHE A 15 1.76 5.66 19.72
C PHE A 15 0.26 5.46 19.92
N CYS A 16 -0.16 4.46 20.71
CA CYS A 16 -1.56 4.15 20.93
C CYS A 16 -2.33 5.38 21.50
N PHE A 17 -3.52 5.65 20.96
CA PHE A 17 -4.39 6.79 21.27
C PHE A 17 -3.77 8.18 21.08
N CYS A 18 -2.71 8.31 20.26
CA CYS A 18 -2.14 9.62 19.91
C CYS A 18 -3.03 10.41 18.95
N SER A 19 -4.14 10.96 19.44
CA SER A 19 -5.14 11.69 18.62
C SER A 19 -4.60 12.94 17.92
N GLY A 20 -3.53 13.55 18.42
CA GLY A 20 -2.85 14.69 17.78
C GLY A 20 -1.86 14.29 16.67
N LEU A 21 -1.59 13.00 16.47
CA LEU A 21 -0.68 12.51 15.45
C LEU A 21 -1.37 12.49 14.09
N THR A 22 -0.99 13.42 13.21
CA THR A 22 -1.65 13.57 11.90
C THR A 22 -0.96 12.81 10.76
N SER A 23 0.37 12.68 10.83
CA SER A 23 1.15 11.98 9.82
C SER A 23 2.37 11.29 10.44
N VAL A 24 2.73 10.13 9.89
CA VAL A 24 3.90 9.35 10.31
C VAL A 24 4.72 8.93 9.09
N THR A 25 6.00 9.28 9.10
CA THR A 25 7.00 8.71 8.18
C THR A 25 7.85 7.71 8.96
N ILE A 26 7.78 6.43 8.60
CA ILE A 26 8.53 5.35 9.26
C ILE A 26 9.89 5.20 8.58
N GLY A 27 10.96 5.14 9.38
CA GLY A 27 12.33 5.02 8.88
C GLY A 27 12.61 3.69 8.18
N ASN A 28 13.47 3.71 7.16
CA ASN A 28 13.79 2.60 6.25
C ASN A 28 14.52 1.41 6.89
N SER A 29 14.77 1.45 8.20
CA SER A 29 15.37 0.34 8.96
C SER A 29 14.34 -0.38 9.84
N VAL A 30 13.11 0.12 9.92
CA VAL A 30 12.04 -0.53 10.68
C VAL A 30 11.60 -1.79 9.94
N THR A 31 11.68 -2.93 10.62
CA THR A 31 11.22 -4.22 10.10
C THR A 31 9.88 -4.64 10.69
N THR A 32 9.51 -4.13 11.86
CA THR A 32 8.34 -4.56 12.61
C THR A 32 7.53 -3.37 13.13
N ILE A 33 6.22 -3.40 12.89
CA ILE A 33 5.23 -2.55 13.54
C ILE A 33 4.47 -3.44 14.53
N GLY A 34 4.65 -3.19 15.83
CA GLY A 34 4.09 -4.01 16.90
C GLY A 34 2.58 -3.85 17.09
N ASP A 35 2.07 -4.59 18.07
CA ASP A 35 0.64 -4.65 18.34
C ASP A 35 0.15 -3.31 18.90
N TYR A 36 -1.01 -2.84 18.45
CA TYR A 36 -1.57 -1.54 18.83
C TYR A 36 -0.61 -0.34 18.60
N ALA A 37 0.46 -0.48 17.81
CA ALA A 37 1.52 0.54 17.68
C ALA A 37 0.97 1.96 17.38
N PHE A 38 -0.07 2.05 16.55
CA PHE A 38 -0.81 3.26 16.22
C PHE A 38 -2.33 3.11 16.48
N GLY A 39 -2.73 2.12 17.28
CA GLY A 39 -4.14 1.87 17.60
C GLY A 39 -4.81 3.11 18.19
N GLY A 40 -6.00 3.48 17.72
CA GLY A 40 -6.76 4.63 18.19
C GLY A 40 -6.20 6.00 17.81
N CYS A 41 -5.23 6.09 16.88
CA CYS A 41 -4.76 7.37 16.36
C CYS A 41 -5.79 8.01 15.41
N SER A 42 -6.90 8.52 15.95
CA SER A 42 -8.02 9.05 15.17
C SER A 42 -7.68 10.24 14.29
N GLY A 43 -6.64 11.01 14.64
CA GLY A 43 -6.12 12.12 13.84
C GLY A 43 -5.17 11.72 12.71
N LEU A 44 -4.72 10.47 12.65
CA LEU A 44 -3.73 10.01 11.68
C LEU A 44 -4.36 9.93 10.30
N THR A 45 -3.95 10.81 9.38
CA THR A 45 -4.49 10.87 8.02
C THR A 45 -3.60 10.18 6.98
N SER A 46 -2.31 10.03 7.29
CA SER A 46 -1.30 9.46 6.39
C SER A 46 -0.20 8.72 7.15
N VAL A 47 0.21 7.57 6.62
CA VAL A 47 1.36 6.80 7.10
C VAL A 47 2.18 6.31 5.92
N THR A 48 3.50 6.53 5.98
CA THR A 48 4.45 5.97 5.01
C THR A 48 5.12 4.75 5.63
N ILE A 49 4.78 3.56 5.14
CA ILE A 49 5.36 2.27 5.56
C ILE A 49 6.47 1.90 4.58
N PRO A 50 7.75 1.83 5.00
CA PRO A 50 8.87 1.56 4.10
C PRO A 50 8.96 0.08 3.74
N ASN A 51 9.62 -0.20 2.60
CA ASN A 51 9.84 -1.56 2.09
C ASN A 51 10.61 -2.48 3.05
N SER A 52 11.26 -1.95 4.08
CA SER A 52 11.93 -2.76 5.10
C SER A 52 10.96 -3.50 6.02
N VAL A 53 9.70 -3.07 6.13
CA VAL A 53 8.71 -3.68 7.03
C VAL A 53 8.31 -5.05 6.49
N THR A 54 8.41 -6.07 7.36
CA THR A 54 8.04 -7.46 7.04
C THR A 54 6.79 -7.91 7.80
N SER A 55 6.42 -7.26 8.90
CA SER A 55 5.25 -7.62 9.71
C SER A 55 4.52 -6.39 10.27
N ILE A 56 3.19 -6.45 10.22
CA ILE A 56 2.26 -5.51 10.86
C ILE A 56 1.46 -6.28 11.91
N GLY A 57 1.62 -5.89 13.18
CA GLY A 57 1.03 -6.54 14.33
C GLY A 57 -0.49 -6.40 14.43
N GLU A 58 -1.05 -7.09 15.42
CA GLU A 58 -2.47 -7.06 15.74
C GLU A 58 -2.89 -5.65 16.16
N PHE A 59 -4.05 -5.19 15.70
CA PHE A 59 -4.60 -3.87 16.04
C PHE A 59 -3.68 -2.68 15.70
N ALA A 60 -2.61 -2.87 14.92
CA ALA A 60 -1.54 -1.88 14.74
C ALA A 60 -2.03 -0.49 14.32
N PHE A 61 -3.07 -0.41 13.50
CA PHE A 61 -3.74 0.82 13.05
C PHE A 61 -5.25 0.77 13.33
N GLN A 62 -5.72 -0.05 14.27
CA GLN A 62 -7.14 -0.12 14.61
C GLN A 62 -7.68 1.27 14.94
N SER A 63 -8.90 1.59 14.52
CA SER A 63 -9.60 2.85 14.83
C SER A 63 -8.84 4.12 14.44
N CYS A 64 -7.95 4.05 13.45
CA CYS A 64 -7.37 5.24 12.81
C CYS A 64 -8.40 5.88 11.87
N SER A 65 -9.44 6.50 12.43
CA SER A 65 -10.61 6.96 11.67
C SER A 65 -10.30 8.05 10.64
N GLY A 66 -9.22 8.82 10.82
CA GLY A 66 -8.75 9.81 9.87
C GLY A 66 -7.93 9.23 8.70
N LEU A 67 -7.49 7.97 8.76
CA LEU A 67 -6.55 7.41 7.80
C LEU A 67 -7.25 7.20 6.46
N THR A 68 -6.77 7.89 5.42
CA THR A 68 -7.47 7.96 4.12
C THR A 68 -7.01 6.92 3.12
N SER A 69 -5.72 6.60 3.16
CA SER A 69 -5.09 5.60 2.31
C SER A 69 -3.91 4.94 3.02
N VAL A 70 -3.57 3.72 2.61
CA VAL A 70 -2.36 3.02 3.06
C VAL A 70 -1.75 2.20 1.94
N SER A 71 -0.41 2.24 1.85
CA SER A 71 0.38 1.37 0.99
C SER A 71 1.17 0.40 1.86
N ILE A 72 0.79 -0.87 1.85
CA ILE A 72 1.48 -1.97 2.51
C ILE A 72 2.54 -2.51 1.54
N PRO A 73 3.84 -2.43 1.88
CA PRO A 73 4.91 -2.68 0.93
C PRO A 73 5.11 -4.16 0.58
N ASN A 74 5.92 -4.38 -0.45
CA ASN A 74 6.12 -5.69 -1.07
C ASN A 74 6.74 -6.76 -0.17
N PHE A 75 7.41 -6.42 0.91
CA PHE A 75 8.06 -7.39 1.80
C PHE A 75 7.26 -7.75 3.05
N VAL A 76 6.07 -7.15 3.23
CA VAL A 76 5.15 -7.58 4.29
C VAL A 76 4.62 -8.96 3.94
N THR A 77 4.78 -9.92 4.84
CA THR A 77 4.30 -11.30 4.63
C THR A 77 2.96 -11.59 5.29
N SER A 78 2.63 -10.84 6.34
CA SER A 78 1.41 -11.01 7.14
C SER A 78 0.87 -9.68 7.66
N ILE A 79 -0.46 -9.57 7.68
CA ILE A 79 -1.21 -8.47 8.30
C ILE A 79 -1.95 -9.06 9.51
N GLY A 80 -1.71 -8.52 10.70
CA GLY A 80 -2.28 -9.03 11.96
C GLY A 80 -3.80 -8.91 12.09
N GLU A 81 -4.35 -9.61 13.08
CA GLU A 81 -5.75 -9.54 13.48
C GLU A 81 -6.15 -8.07 13.76
N TYR A 82 -7.31 -7.64 13.26
CA TYR A 82 -7.82 -6.27 13.46
C TYR A 82 -6.88 -5.11 13.04
N ALA A 83 -5.79 -5.38 12.29
CA ALA A 83 -4.70 -4.41 12.07
C ALA A 83 -5.15 -3.05 11.53
N PHE A 84 -6.15 -3.00 10.65
CA PHE A 84 -6.75 -1.77 10.09
C PHE A 84 -8.26 -1.70 10.40
N SER A 85 -8.74 -2.45 11.40
CA SER A 85 -10.16 -2.48 11.74
C SER A 85 -10.68 -1.11 12.18
N HIS A 86 -11.95 -0.83 11.91
CA HIS A 86 -12.64 0.40 12.27
C HIS A 86 -11.96 1.68 11.75
N CYS A 87 -11.40 1.64 10.53
CA CYS A 87 -10.89 2.82 9.82
C CYS A 87 -11.89 3.29 8.74
N PRO A 88 -13.02 3.96 9.09
CA PRO A 88 -14.04 4.35 8.12
C PRO A 88 -13.56 5.39 7.10
N GLY A 89 -12.51 6.16 7.41
CA GLY A 89 -11.89 7.09 6.47
C GLY A 89 -11.05 6.43 5.38
N LEU A 90 -10.74 5.13 5.52
CA LEU A 90 -9.84 4.43 4.61
C LEU A 90 -10.55 4.13 3.29
N THR A 91 -10.22 4.89 2.25
CA THR A 91 -10.85 4.82 0.92
C THR A 91 -10.06 3.98 -0.08
N SER A 92 -8.74 3.92 0.10
CA SER A 92 -7.85 3.16 -0.78
C SER A 92 -6.76 2.40 -0.01
N VAL A 93 -6.59 1.13 -0.35
CA VAL A 93 -5.54 0.27 0.19
C VAL A 93 -4.77 -0.35 -0.97
N THR A 94 -3.44 -0.27 -0.94
CA THR A 94 -2.55 -1.05 -1.81
C THR A 94 -1.80 -2.06 -0.96
N ILE A 95 -1.83 -3.33 -1.37
CA ILE A 95 -1.16 -4.43 -0.68
C ILE A 95 -0.12 -5.05 -1.59
N GLY A 96 1.11 -5.12 -1.09
CA GLY A 96 2.27 -5.68 -1.76
C GLY A 96 2.14 -7.15 -2.14
N ASN A 97 3.04 -7.60 -3.00
CA ASN A 97 2.96 -8.92 -3.63
C ASN A 97 3.37 -10.11 -2.75
N SER A 98 4.01 -9.88 -1.59
CA SER A 98 4.44 -10.97 -0.69
C SER A 98 3.50 -11.24 0.48
N VAL A 99 2.37 -10.54 0.59
CA VAL A 99 1.40 -10.83 1.64
C VAL A 99 0.77 -12.19 1.37
N THR A 100 0.99 -13.13 2.28
CA THR A 100 0.45 -14.50 2.18
C THR A 100 -0.73 -14.74 3.10
N SER A 101 -0.87 -13.96 4.17
CA SER A 101 -1.96 -14.09 5.14
C SER A 101 -2.46 -12.73 5.64
N ILE A 102 -3.77 -12.65 5.84
CA ILE A 102 -4.47 -11.49 6.43
C ILE A 102 -5.30 -12.02 7.62
N GLY A 103 -5.01 -11.54 8.82
CA GLY A 103 -5.63 -11.99 10.06
C GLY A 103 -7.12 -11.62 10.17
N ASP A 104 -7.79 -12.23 11.16
CA ASP A 104 -9.23 -12.06 11.35
C ASP A 104 -9.58 -10.57 11.50
N TRP A 105 -10.67 -10.15 10.85
CA TRP A 105 -11.21 -8.79 10.90
C TRP A 105 -10.23 -7.66 10.57
N ALA A 106 -9.11 -7.94 9.87
CA ALA A 106 -8.04 -6.97 9.64
C ALA A 106 -8.50 -5.66 9.00
N PHE A 107 -9.50 -5.68 8.11
CA PHE A 107 -10.11 -4.49 7.49
C PHE A 107 -11.59 -4.32 7.86
N ARG A 108 -12.05 -4.97 8.93
CA ARG A 108 -13.43 -4.89 9.39
C ARG A 108 -13.84 -3.45 9.64
N GLY A 109 -14.99 -3.02 9.13
CA GLY A 109 -15.51 -1.67 9.39
C GLY A 109 -14.79 -0.56 8.63
N CYS A 110 -13.95 -0.88 7.64
CA CYS A 110 -13.45 0.09 6.66
C CYS A 110 -14.56 0.45 5.66
N SER A 111 -15.65 1.05 6.14
CA SER A 111 -16.86 1.29 5.34
C SER A 111 -16.67 2.29 4.21
N GLY A 112 -15.60 3.09 4.25
CA GLY A 112 -15.22 4.02 3.17
C GLY A 112 -14.40 3.37 2.05
N LEU A 113 -14.01 2.09 2.18
CA LEU A 113 -13.09 1.45 1.24
C LEU A 113 -13.75 1.21 -0.12
N THR A 114 -13.34 1.99 -1.12
CA THR A 114 -13.85 1.92 -2.50
C THR A 114 -12.85 1.33 -3.49
N LYS A 115 -11.55 1.31 -3.14
CA LYS A 115 -10.49 0.77 -4.00
C LYS A 115 -9.50 -0.06 -3.20
N LEU A 116 -9.35 -1.33 -3.56
CA LEU A 116 -8.36 -2.26 -3.05
C LEU A 116 -7.48 -2.72 -4.21
N VAL A 117 -6.17 -2.51 -4.10
CA VAL A 117 -5.18 -3.01 -5.06
C VAL A 117 -4.38 -4.11 -4.38
N PHE A 118 -4.34 -5.29 -5.00
CA PHE A 118 -3.50 -6.39 -4.56
C PHE A 118 -2.45 -6.71 -5.62
N LEU A 119 -1.18 -6.73 -5.23
CA LEU A 119 -0.07 -6.94 -6.16
C LEU A 119 0.35 -8.41 -6.32
N ALA A 120 -0.16 -9.30 -5.46
CA ALA A 120 0.17 -10.72 -5.51
C ALA A 120 -0.57 -11.44 -6.63
N VAL A 121 0.11 -12.43 -7.22
CA VAL A 121 -0.47 -13.30 -8.24
C VAL A 121 -1.36 -14.40 -7.66
N GLU A 122 -1.15 -14.75 -6.39
CA GLU A 122 -1.99 -15.67 -5.63
C GLU A 122 -2.78 -14.88 -4.58
N PRO A 123 -4.09 -15.13 -4.44
CA PRO A 123 -4.87 -14.54 -3.35
C PRO A 123 -4.34 -15.04 -2.00
N PRO A 124 -4.05 -14.15 -1.03
CA PRO A 124 -3.62 -14.57 0.29
C PRO A 124 -4.76 -15.29 1.03
N THR A 125 -4.39 -16.08 2.02
CA THR A 125 -5.37 -16.63 2.96
C THR A 125 -5.92 -15.53 3.85
N CYS A 126 -7.24 -15.50 4.01
CA CYS A 126 -7.93 -14.52 4.82
C CYS A 126 -8.55 -15.21 6.05
N GLY A 127 -8.32 -14.61 7.22
CA GLY A 127 -8.96 -14.96 8.49
C GLY A 127 -10.45 -14.60 8.52
N GLU A 128 -11.17 -14.86 9.60
CA GLU A 128 -12.60 -14.59 9.67
C GLU A 128 -12.93 -13.10 9.43
N GLY A 129 -13.88 -12.80 8.55
CA GLY A 129 -14.48 -11.47 8.43
C GLY A 129 -13.51 -10.33 8.07
N VAL A 130 -12.41 -10.60 7.34
CA VAL A 130 -11.38 -9.59 6.97
C VAL A 130 -12.01 -8.31 6.44
N PHE A 131 -12.98 -8.43 5.54
CA PHE A 131 -13.69 -7.32 4.90
C PHE A 131 -15.15 -7.19 5.38
N GLU A 132 -15.46 -7.59 6.62
CA GLU A 132 -16.80 -7.38 7.18
C GLU A 132 -17.10 -5.86 7.23
N LYS A 133 -18.30 -5.45 6.80
CA LYS A 133 -18.72 -4.04 6.68
C LYS A 133 -17.98 -3.20 5.63
N VAL A 134 -17.26 -3.84 4.71
CA VAL A 134 -16.84 -3.22 3.44
C VAL A 134 -17.94 -3.47 2.38
N ASP A 135 -18.29 -2.45 1.58
CA ASP A 135 -19.19 -2.63 0.44
C ASP A 135 -18.47 -3.33 -0.72
N LYS A 136 -18.49 -4.65 -0.68
CA LYS A 136 -17.88 -5.51 -1.71
C LYS A 136 -18.64 -5.51 -3.05
N THR A 137 -19.83 -4.89 -3.10
CA THR A 137 -20.60 -4.78 -4.34
C THR A 137 -20.10 -3.63 -5.22
N SER A 138 -19.59 -2.56 -4.61
CA SER A 138 -19.10 -1.37 -5.32
C SER A 138 -17.57 -1.19 -5.25
N CYS A 139 -16.92 -1.73 -4.20
CA CYS A 139 -15.47 -1.63 -4.05
C CYS A 139 -14.72 -2.33 -5.20
N GLN A 140 -13.86 -1.57 -5.86
CA GLN A 140 -13.00 -2.06 -6.94
C GLN A 140 -11.84 -2.86 -6.34
N LEU A 141 -11.74 -4.14 -6.72
CA LEU A 141 -10.59 -4.98 -6.43
C LEU A 141 -9.73 -5.09 -7.70
N LEU A 142 -8.56 -4.46 -7.70
CA LEU A 142 -7.59 -4.52 -8.78
C LEU A 142 -6.52 -5.57 -8.46
N VAL A 143 -6.35 -6.54 -9.37
CA VAL A 143 -5.39 -7.66 -9.25
C VAL A 143 -4.65 -7.85 -10.59
N PRO A 144 -3.49 -8.55 -10.63
CA PRO A 144 -2.86 -8.88 -11.91
C PRO A 144 -3.87 -9.53 -12.85
N GLU A 145 -3.85 -9.18 -14.15
CA GLU A 145 -4.83 -9.70 -15.12
C GLU A 145 -4.85 -11.23 -15.14
N GLU A 146 -3.68 -11.86 -15.02
CA GLU A 146 -3.51 -13.31 -14.94
C GLU A 146 -4.14 -13.96 -13.68
N SER A 147 -4.44 -13.16 -12.66
CA SER A 147 -4.91 -13.60 -11.35
C SER A 147 -6.41 -13.44 -11.15
N ILE A 148 -7.12 -12.73 -12.04
CA ILE A 148 -8.57 -12.46 -11.90
C ILE A 148 -9.35 -13.74 -11.53
N ASN A 149 -9.13 -14.83 -12.26
CA ASN A 149 -9.88 -16.07 -12.06
C ASN A 149 -9.60 -16.71 -10.69
N LYS A 150 -8.35 -16.60 -10.19
CA LYS A 150 -7.98 -17.13 -8.87
C LYS A 150 -8.71 -16.37 -7.76
N TYR A 151 -8.72 -15.03 -7.85
CA TYR A 151 -9.43 -14.17 -6.90
C TYR A 151 -10.95 -14.37 -6.94
N LYS A 152 -11.54 -14.60 -8.12
CA LYS A 152 -12.98 -14.93 -8.26
C LYS A 152 -13.40 -16.23 -7.58
N THR A 153 -12.45 -17.14 -7.35
CA THR A 153 -12.74 -18.44 -6.72
C THR A 153 -12.28 -18.55 -5.27
N ALA A 154 -11.35 -17.70 -4.84
CA ALA A 154 -10.79 -17.75 -3.50
C ALA A 154 -11.79 -17.25 -2.44
N ASP A 155 -11.75 -17.88 -1.26
CA ASP A 155 -12.63 -17.50 -0.16
C ASP A 155 -12.41 -16.04 0.27
N GLN A 156 -13.50 -15.37 0.64
CA GLN A 156 -13.63 -13.93 0.87
C GLN A 156 -13.35 -13.03 -0.35
N TRP A 157 -12.37 -13.35 -1.18
CA TRP A 157 -12.07 -12.60 -2.40
C TRP A 157 -13.20 -12.70 -3.44
N LYS A 158 -13.83 -13.87 -3.54
CA LYS A 158 -15.01 -14.13 -4.40
C LYS A 158 -16.24 -13.29 -4.06
N GLU A 159 -16.25 -12.63 -2.90
CA GLU A 159 -17.36 -11.77 -2.48
C GLU A 159 -17.30 -10.37 -3.10
N PHE A 160 -16.14 -9.96 -3.66
CA PHE A 160 -16.01 -8.73 -4.44
C PHE A 160 -16.66 -8.91 -5.81
N LEU A 161 -17.64 -8.05 -6.14
CA LEU A 161 -18.34 -8.12 -7.44
C LEU A 161 -17.60 -7.38 -8.56
N ASN A 162 -16.66 -6.51 -8.21
CA ASN A 162 -15.91 -5.68 -9.15
C ASN A 162 -14.41 -6.01 -9.14
N ILE A 163 -14.07 -7.21 -9.61
CA ILE A 163 -12.68 -7.67 -9.75
C ILE A 163 -12.17 -7.31 -11.14
N LEU A 164 -11.17 -6.42 -11.20
CA LEU A 164 -10.58 -5.89 -12.41
C LEU A 164 -9.12 -6.31 -12.51
N GLY A 165 -8.68 -6.66 -13.72
CA GLY A 165 -7.28 -6.93 -14.02
C GLY A 165 -6.51 -5.66 -14.32
N TYR A 166 -5.22 -5.62 -14.00
CA TYR A 166 -4.29 -4.63 -14.53
C TYR A 166 -3.10 -5.32 -15.21
N ASN A 167 -2.63 -4.73 -16.32
CA ASN A 167 -1.52 -5.24 -17.14
C ASN A 167 -0.17 -4.58 -16.81
N GLY A 168 0.06 -4.34 -15.53
CA GLY A 168 1.35 -3.91 -14.98
C GLY A 168 1.86 -2.51 -15.33
N VAL A 169 1.14 -1.67 -16.09
CA VAL A 169 1.75 -0.41 -16.59
C VAL A 169 0.98 0.90 -16.31
N ASP A 170 -0.35 0.96 -16.20
CA ASP A 170 -1.01 2.29 -16.18
C ASP A 170 -2.12 2.57 -15.13
N ASP A 171 -2.57 1.61 -14.31
CA ASP A 171 -3.74 1.81 -13.41
C ASP A 171 -3.45 1.88 -11.90
N VAL A 172 -2.17 1.75 -11.53
CA VAL A 172 -1.73 1.81 -10.13
C VAL A 172 -0.61 2.85 -10.03
N SER A 173 -0.99 4.13 -9.97
CA SER A 173 -0.10 5.16 -9.41
C SER A 173 0.04 4.86 -7.92
N VAL A 174 1.13 4.20 -7.54
CA VAL A 174 1.57 4.19 -6.14
C VAL A 174 2.28 5.53 -5.95
N ASP A 175 1.54 6.55 -5.50
CA ASP A 175 2.14 7.80 -5.05
C ASP A 175 3.17 7.44 -3.98
N THR A 176 4.43 7.42 -4.37
CA THR A 176 5.57 7.33 -3.46
C THR A 176 6.25 8.69 -3.54
N PRO A 177 6.06 9.57 -2.55
CA PRO A 177 6.57 10.94 -2.57
C PRO A 177 8.10 11.07 -2.78
N ASP A 178 8.83 9.96 -2.65
CA ASP A 178 10.29 9.88 -2.76
C ASP A 178 10.79 9.05 -3.97
N ALA A 179 9.93 8.70 -4.94
CA ALA A 179 10.39 8.01 -6.15
C ALA A 179 11.32 8.92 -6.97
N VAL A 180 12.57 8.48 -7.11
CA VAL A 180 13.61 9.18 -7.88
C VAL A 180 13.72 8.54 -9.27
N TYR A 181 13.52 9.33 -10.32
CA TYR A 181 13.49 8.85 -11.71
C TYR A 181 14.84 9.04 -12.42
N GLU A 182 15.22 8.06 -13.22
CA GLU A 182 16.32 8.15 -14.19
C GLU A 182 15.75 8.22 -15.62
N VAL A 183 16.27 9.10 -16.47
CA VAL A 183 15.76 9.35 -17.83
C VAL A 183 16.85 9.05 -18.85
N TYR A 184 16.50 8.37 -19.95
CA TYR A 184 17.41 7.94 -21.01
C TYR A 184 16.84 8.30 -22.39
N ASN A 185 17.70 8.58 -23.37
CA ASN A 185 17.26 8.69 -24.77
C ASN A 185 17.06 7.31 -25.41
N LEU A 186 16.47 7.25 -26.62
CA LEU A 186 16.23 5.99 -27.34
C LEU A 186 17.50 5.18 -27.68
N GLN A 187 18.68 5.79 -27.59
CA GLN A 187 19.98 5.13 -27.78
C GLN A 187 20.55 4.57 -26.46
N GLY A 188 19.82 4.69 -25.35
CA GLY A 188 20.22 4.18 -24.04
C GLY A 188 21.21 5.06 -23.29
N VAL A 189 21.39 6.32 -23.69
CA VAL A 189 22.25 7.28 -23.00
C VAL A 189 21.45 7.98 -21.92
N ARG A 190 21.98 8.04 -20.69
CA ARG A 190 21.35 8.74 -19.57
C ARG A 190 21.33 10.25 -19.83
N VAL A 191 20.15 10.85 -19.72
CA VAL A 191 19.90 12.29 -19.93
C VAL A 191 19.33 12.99 -18.69
N GLY A 192 18.92 12.24 -17.65
CA GLY A 192 18.50 12.80 -16.36
C GLY A 192 18.62 11.77 -15.23
N SER A 193 18.93 12.23 -14.03
CA SER A 193 19.05 11.41 -12.80
C SER A 193 18.50 12.21 -11.63
N GLY A 194 17.93 11.55 -10.62
CA GLY A 194 17.53 12.28 -9.42
C GLY A 194 16.17 12.98 -9.49
N MET A 195 15.40 12.80 -10.57
CA MET A 195 14.23 13.63 -10.85
C MET A 195 13.02 13.21 -9.99
N ARG A 196 12.12 14.16 -9.69
CA ARG A 196 10.84 13.94 -8.98
C ARG A 196 9.68 13.74 -9.96
N GLU A 197 8.58 13.15 -9.50
CA GLU A 197 7.42 12.84 -10.33
C GLU A 197 6.83 14.06 -11.04
N GLU A 198 6.77 15.19 -10.34
CA GLU A 198 6.34 16.50 -10.87
C GLU A 198 7.21 16.98 -12.04
N GLU A 199 8.53 16.76 -11.97
CA GLU A 199 9.48 17.16 -13.03
C GLU A 199 9.41 16.23 -14.25
N VAL A 200 8.93 15.01 -14.07
CA VAL A 200 8.75 13.99 -15.12
C VAL A 200 7.37 14.10 -15.78
N SER A 201 6.36 14.52 -15.01
CA SER A 201 4.95 14.59 -15.41
C SER A 201 4.55 15.92 -16.07
N ALA A 202 5.25 17.02 -15.79
CA ALA A 202 4.90 18.37 -16.26
C ALA A 202 5.13 18.65 -17.76
N GLY A 203 5.32 17.63 -18.61
CA GLY A 203 5.54 17.83 -20.05
C GLY A 203 6.88 18.47 -20.43
N THR A 204 7.79 18.62 -19.47
CA THR A 204 9.13 19.24 -19.57
C THR A 204 10.19 18.37 -20.23
N LEU A 205 9.94 17.05 -20.39
CA LEU A 205 10.89 16.13 -21.01
C LEU A 205 10.86 16.19 -22.55
N PRO A 206 12.02 16.13 -23.23
CA PRO A 206 12.09 16.07 -24.69
C PRO A 206 11.40 14.82 -25.26
N HIS A 207 10.87 14.90 -26.49
CA HIS A 207 10.43 13.71 -27.24
C HIS A 207 11.62 12.74 -27.47
N GLY A 208 11.36 11.43 -27.50
CA GLY A 208 12.38 10.41 -27.75
C GLY A 208 13.21 9.99 -26.52
N VAL A 209 12.56 9.90 -25.34
CA VAL A 209 13.18 9.42 -24.09
C VAL A 209 12.33 8.33 -23.42
N TYR A 210 12.97 7.49 -22.62
CA TYR A 210 12.32 6.53 -21.72
C TYR A 210 12.79 6.72 -20.28
N ILE A 211 11.92 6.41 -19.33
CA ILE A 211 12.15 6.62 -17.90
C ILE A 211 12.34 5.26 -17.21
N LEU A 212 13.38 5.13 -16.38
CA LEU A 212 13.65 4.00 -15.50
C LEU A 212 13.36 4.37 -14.04
N VAL A 213 12.56 3.56 -13.37
CA VAL A 213 12.31 3.65 -11.92
C VAL A 213 13.21 2.64 -11.20
N SER A 214 14.08 3.09 -10.30
CA SER A 214 14.80 2.22 -9.36
C SER A 214 13.95 2.05 -8.08
N PRO A 215 13.73 0.84 -7.51
CA PRO A 215 14.55 -0.38 -7.56
C PRO A 215 13.84 -1.62 -8.19
N GLN A 216 12.86 -1.43 -9.08
CA GLN A 216 12.05 -2.54 -9.63
C GLN A 216 12.15 -2.72 -11.17
N ASN A 217 13.12 -2.08 -11.84
CA ASN A 217 13.42 -2.34 -13.25
C ASN A 217 12.24 -2.15 -14.22
N ARG A 218 11.36 -1.16 -13.97
CA ARG A 218 10.24 -0.84 -14.88
C ARG A 218 10.65 0.26 -15.87
N LYS A 219 10.21 0.10 -17.13
CA LYS A 219 10.41 1.06 -18.23
C LYS A 219 9.08 1.74 -18.55
N LYS A 220 9.05 3.08 -18.62
CA LYS A 220 7.93 3.84 -19.20
C LYS A 220 8.41 4.54 -20.48
N LEU A 221 7.73 4.28 -21.59
CA LEU A 221 8.08 4.83 -22.91
C LEU A 221 7.23 6.09 -23.15
N LYS A 222 7.86 7.22 -23.48
CA LYS A 222 7.18 8.44 -23.91
C LYS A 222 7.51 8.67 -25.39
N ILE A 223 6.52 8.43 -26.26
CA ILE A 223 6.62 8.64 -27.71
C ILE A 223 6.34 10.12 -28.00
#